data_AF-X1QRJ9-F1
#
_entry.id   AF-X1QRJ9-F1
#
_cell.length_a   1.000
_cell.length_b   1.000
_cell.length_c   1.000
_cell.angle_alpha   90.00
_cell.angle_beta   90.00
_cell.angle_gamma   90.00
#
_symmetry.space_group_name_H-M   'P 1'
#
loop_
_entity.id
_entity.type
_entity.pdbx_description
1 polymer ?
#
loop_
_entity_poly.entity_id
_entity_poly.type
_entity_poly.pdbx_seq_one_letter_code
_entity_poly.pdbx_strand_id
1 'polypeptide(L)' 'MGGPVDHVPPTCVTQVGIVEAMEATGATWPEAHKDPEKMAQLGASLYKLAGVETARIPFCLTVQAEVLGCKVDLGKI' A
#
# COMPACT_ATOMS: atom_id res chain seq x y z
N MET A 1 0.71 -22.67 -11.80
CA MET A 1 -0.51 -23.12 -11.11
C MET A 1 -0.12 -23.64 -9.74
N GLY A 2 -0.88 -23.31 -8.70
CA GLY A 2 -0.54 -23.52 -7.28
C GLY A 2 -0.17 -24.96 -6.94
N GLY A 3 1.14 -25.26 -7.00
CA GLY A 3 1.71 -26.52 -6.57
C GLY A 3 1.68 -26.67 -5.04
N PRO A 4 2.30 -27.74 -4.51
CA PRO A 4 2.42 -27.94 -3.07
C PRO A 4 3.09 -26.73 -2.40
N VAL A 5 2.54 -26.30 -1.25
CA VAL A 5 3.09 -25.23 -0.40
C VAL A 5 3.15 -25.72 1.04
N ASP A 6 4.08 -25.15 1.82
CA ASP A 6 4.24 -25.49 3.24
C ASP A 6 3.07 -24.96 4.09
N HIS A 7 2.53 -23.78 3.75
CA HIS A 7 1.34 -23.18 4.37
C HIS A 7 0.64 -22.20 3.43
N VAL A 8 -0.59 -21.81 3.79
CA VAL A 8 -1.32 -20.72 3.13
C VAL A 8 -0.90 -19.39 3.77
N PRO A 9 -0.31 -18.44 3.02
CA PRO A 9 0.17 -17.20 3.61
C PRO A 9 -0.99 -16.25 3.98
N PRO A 10 -1.04 -15.71 5.22
CA PRO A 10 -1.94 -14.61 5.55
C PRO A 10 -1.46 -13.31 4.88
N THR A 11 -2.03 -13.03 3.70
CA THR A 11 -1.66 -11.88 2.85
C THR A 11 -2.86 -10.93 2.62
N CYS A 12 -2.57 -9.73 2.12
CA CYS A 12 -3.54 -8.77 1.60
C CYS A 12 -3.12 -8.34 0.19
N VAL A 13 -3.94 -8.66 -0.80
CA VAL A 13 -3.70 -8.31 -2.22
C VAL A 13 -4.35 -6.98 -2.62
N THR A 14 -5.22 -6.46 -1.77
CA THR A 14 -5.84 -5.13 -1.89
C THR A 14 -4.95 -4.09 -1.18
N GLN A 15 -5.48 -2.88 -0.96
CA GLN A 15 -4.70 -1.79 -0.35
C GLN A 15 -4.39 -2.07 1.14
N VAL A 16 -3.22 -1.66 1.61
CA VAL A 16 -2.73 -1.95 2.98
C VAL A 16 -2.43 -0.71 3.83
N GLY A 17 -2.63 0.50 3.30
CA GLY A 17 -2.43 1.71 4.09
C GLY A 17 -3.57 1.90 5.09
N ILE A 18 -3.22 2.02 6.37
CA ILE A 18 -4.12 2.31 7.49
C ILE A 18 -3.54 3.47 8.31
N VAL A 19 -4.38 4.21 9.02
CA VAL A 19 -3.98 5.43 9.76
C VAL A 19 -2.89 5.13 10.79
N GLU A 20 -3.02 4.03 11.53
CA GLU A 20 -2.05 3.61 12.56
C GLU A 20 -0.66 3.32 11.96
N ALA A 21 -0.62 2.80 10.73
CA ALA A 21 0.63 2.57 10.03
C ALA A 21 1.25 3.88 9.51
N MET A 22 0.42 4.86 9.12
CA MET A 22 0.89 6.19 8.75
C MET A 22 1.49 6.92 9.96
N GLU A 23 0.83 6.84 11.12
CA GLU A 23 1.33 7.39 12.38
C GLU A 23 2.65 6.75 12.81
N ALA A 24 2.75 5.41 12.71
CA ALA A 24 3.95 4.66 13.08
C ALA A 24 5.14 4.92 12.14
N THR A 25 4.90 5.31 10.88
CA THR A 25 5.95 5.48 9.87
C THR A 25 6.24 6.94 9.49
N GLY A 26 5.30 7.86 9.73
CA GLY A 26 5.33 9.22 9.18
C GLY A 26 5.01 9.31 7.68
N ALA A 27 4.65 8.19 7.04
CA ALA A 27 4.25 8.14 5.64
C ALA A 27 2.73 8.29 5.53
N THR A 28 2.26 9.52 5.48
CA THR A 28 0.84 9.90 5.41
C THR A 28 0.33 10.00 3.97
N TRP A 29 -0.98 9.81 3.80
CA TRP A 29 -1.70 10.31 2.62
C TRP A 29 -1.99 11.82 2.76
N PRO A 30 -2.02 12.58 1.66
CA PRO A 30 -1.85 12.13 0.28
C PRO A 30 -0.39 11.97 -0.18
N GLU A 31 0.61 12.35 0.63
CA GLU A 31 2.01 12.41 0.20
C GLU A 31 2.54 11.05 -0.27
N ALA A 32 2.22 9.97 0.44
CA ALA A 32 2.63 8.61 0.09
C ALA A 32 1.98 8.07 -1.20
N HIS A 33 1.06 8.80 -1.84
CA HIS A 33 0.60 8.48 -3.20
C HIS A 33 1.58 8.93 -4.29
N LYS A 34 2.48 9.87 -4.00
CA LYS A 34 3.38 10.49 -5.00
C LYS A 34 4.86 10.35 -4.64
N ASP A 35 5.18 10.33 -3.35
CA ASP A 35 6.54 10.14 -2.87
C ASP A 35 6.89 8.64 -2.83
N PRO A 36 7.89 8.17 -3.59
CA PRO A 36 8.23 6.75 -3.69
C PRO A 36 8.80 6.17 -2.39
N GLU A 37 9.54 6.96 -1.61
CA GLU A 37 10.12 6.50 -0.34
C GLU A 37 9.02 6.31 0.70
N LYS A 38 8.11 7.29 0.82
CA LYS A 38 6.93 7.18 1.69
C LYS A 38 6.02 6.03 1.25
N MET A 39 5.82 5.85 -0.06
CA MET A 39 5.01 4.76 -0.58
C MET A 39 5.58 3.39 -0.21
N ALA A 40 6.90 3.20 -0.40
CA ALA A 40 7.57 1.96 -0.03
C ALA A 40 7.54 1.72 1.48
N GLN A 41 7.77 2.77 2.28
CA GLN A 41 7.74 2.69 3.74
C GLN A 41 6.36 2.28 4.27
N LEU A 42 5.28 2.92 3.79
CA LEU A 42 3.92 2.57 4.17
C LEU A 42 3.51 1.19 3.63
N GLY A 43 3.89 0.85 2.40
CA GLY A 43 3.53 -0.42 1.75
C GLY A 43 4.18 -1.65 2.40
N ALA A 44 5.35 -1.49 3.02
CA ALA A 44 6.04 -2.53 3.79
C ALA A 44 5.70 -2.52 5.29
N SER A 45 4.92 -1.54 5.77
CA SER A 45 4.68 -1.33 7.20
C SER A 45 3.96 -2.50 7.85
N LEU A 46 2.88 -3.02 7.25
CA LEU A 46 2.08 -4.10 7.84
C LEU A 46 2.79 -5.45 7.87
N TYR A 47 3.78 -5.66 7.00
CA TYR A 47 4.68 -6.81 7.14
C TYR A 47 5.42 -6.76 8.48
N LYS A 48 5.91 -5.59 8.87
CA LYS A 48 6.67 -5.39 10.12
C LYS A 48 5.78 -5.22 11.35
N LEU A 49 4.63 -4.55 11.21
CA LEU A 49 3.76 -4.17 12.33
C LEU A 49 2.74 -5.25 12.69
N ALA A 50 2.26 -6.02 11.70
CA ALA A 50 1.14 -6.94 11.87
C ALA A 50 1.40 -8.35 11.30
N GLY A 51 2.59 -8.61 10.72
CA GLY A 51 2.94 -9.91 10.17
C GLY A 51 2.15 -10.29 8.90
N VAL A 52 1.58 -9.31 8.18
CA VAL A 52 0.95 -9.58 6.88
C VAL A 52 2.06 -9.99 5.91
N GLU A 53 2.03 -11.22 5.40
CA GLU A 53 3.12 -11.84 4.64
C GLU A 53 3.27 -11.30 3.20
N THR A 54 3.04 -10.00 2.99
CA THR A 54 3.18 -9.29 1.71
C THR A 54 3.33 -7.80 1.95
N ALA A 55 4.30 -7.18 1.25
CA ALA A 55 4.33 -5.73 1.07
C ALA A 55 3.49 -5.36 -0.16
N ARG A 56 2.65 -4.33 -0.05
CA ARG A 56 1.72 -3.96 -1.13
C ARG A 56 1.69 -2.45 -1.37
N ILE A 57 1.86 -2.07 -2.63
CA ILE A 57 1.66 -0.72 -3.16
C ILE A 57 0.86 -0.82 -4.48
N PRO A 58 0.19 0.24 -4.96
CA PRO A 58 0.00 1.56 -4.34
C PRO A 58 -1.14 1.51 -3.30
N PHE A 59 -1.82 2.64 -3.04
CA PHE A 59 -2.96 2.72 -2.10
C PHE A 59 -4.26 3.20 -2.76
N CYS A 60 -4.26 3.38 -4.07
CA CYS A 60 -5.39 3.83 -4.86
C CYS A 60 -5.55 2.99 -6.14
N LEU A 61 -6.63 3.24 -6.89
CA LEU A 61 -6.92 2.61 -8.19
C LEU A 61 -6.78 3.60 -9.36
N THR A 62 -6.15 4.75 -9.14
CA THR A 62 -6.21 5.89 -10.07
C THR A 62 -4.91 6.16 -10.82
N VAL A 63 -3.79 5.49 -10.48
CA VAL A 63 -2.48 5.73 -11.10
C VAL A 63 -2.54 5.63 -12.63
N GLN A 64 -3.12 4.56 -13.17
CA GLN A 64 -3.24 4.39 -14.62
C GLN A 64 -4.22 5.39 -15.24
N ALA A 65 -5.34 5.67 -14.58
CA ALA A 65 -6.33 6.62 -15.08
C ALA A 65 -5.75 8.05 -15.16
N GLU A 66 -4.95 8.45 -14.17
CA GLU A 66 -4.24 9.72 -14.15
C GLU A 66 -3.28 9.85 -15.34
N VAL A 67 -2.48 8.82 -15.60
CA VAL A 67 -1.55 8.78 -16.74
C VAL A 67 -2.30 8.86 -18.08
N LEU A 68 -3.51 8.32 -18.15
CA LEU A 68 -4.39 8.40 -19.32
C LEU A 68 -5.16 9.74 -19.44
N GLY A 69 -4.94 10.69 -18.53
CA GLY A 69 -5.47 12.05 -18.60
C GLY A 69 -6.70 12.33 -17.72
N CYS A 70 -7.12 11.38 -16.89
CA CYS A 70 -8.14 11.68 -15.88
C CYS A 70 -7.57 12.66 -14.83
N LYS A 71 -8.38 13.65 -14.45
CA LYS A 71 -8.08 14.48 -13.27
C LYS A 71 -8.36 13.65 -12.03
N VAL A 72 -7.36 13.50 -11.17
CA VAL A 72 -7.45 12.72 -9.93
C VAL A 72 -7.36 13.66 -8.74
N ASP A 73 -8.33 13.56 -7.85
CA ASP A 73 -8.24 14.11 -6.50
C ASP A 73 -7.47 13.12 -5.63
N LEU A 74 -6.37 13.56 -5.01
CA LEU A 74 -5.54 12.72 -4.13
C LEU A 74 -6.20 12.48 -2.77
N GLY A 75 -7.30 13.17 -2.48
CA GLY A 75 -8.02 13.06 -1.22
C GLY A 75 -7.24 13.64 -0.05
N LYS A 76 -7.69 13.28 1.14
CA LYS A 76 -7.15 13.68 2.44
C LYS A 76 -7.40 12.55 3.44
N ILE A 77 -6.61 12.54 4.51
CA ILE A 77 -6.89 11.70 5.69
C ILE A 77 -8.10 12.27 6.44
#